data_AF-A0AAU6FBJ6-F1
#
_entry.id   AF-A0AAU6FBJ6-F1
#
_cell.length_a   1.000
_cell.length_b   1.000
_cell.length_c   1.000
_cell.angle_alpha   90.00
_cell.angle_beta   90.00
_cell.angle_gamma   90.00
#
_symmetry.space_group_name_H-M   'P 1'
#
loop_
_entity.id
_entity.type
_entity.pdbx_description
1 polymer ?
#
loop_
_entity_poly.entity_id
_entity_poly.type
_entity_poly.pdbx_seq_one_letter_code
_entity_poly.pdbx_strand_id
1 'polypeptide(L)' 'MDLSPLELAVHRLRDAEAAADAGRADVELEAVLAVRAGADIDAVSGLAGITPHDLLRLEKLTGDIPPS' A
#
# COMPACT_ATOMS: atom_id res chain seq x y z
N MET A 1 -37.39 -4.69 13.60
CA MET A 1 -36.90 -4.28 12.27
C MET A 1 -35.76 -5.22 11.94
N ASP A 2 -35.84 -5.92 10.81
CA ASP A 2 -34.76 -6.80 10.36
C ASP A 2 -33.65 -5.95 9.74
N LEU A 3 -32.45 -6.02 10.33
CA LEU A 3 -31.28 -5.23 9.91
C LEU A 3 -30.28 -6.06 9.09
N SER A 4 -30.58 -7.34 8.82
CA SER A 4 -29.65 -8.26 8.17
C SER A 4 -29.10 -7.78 6.80
N PRO A 5 -29.87 -7.07 5.93
CA PRO A 5 -29.29 -6.57 4.68
C PRO A 5 -28.28 -5.44 4.90
N LEU A 6 -28.50 -4.60 5.92
CA LEU A 6 -27.59 -3.52 6.28
C LEU A 6 -26.30 -4.08 6.90
N GLU A 7 -26.41 -5.08 7.78
CA GLU A 7 -25.25 -5.75 8.39
C GLU A 7 -24.36 -6.39 7.31
N LEU A 8 -24.96 -7.08 6.33
CA LEU A 8 -24.22 -7.64 5.20
C LEU A 8 -23.52 -6.56 4.36
N ALA A 9 -24.18 -5.42 4.12
CA ALA A 9 -23.57 -4.31 3.37
C ALA A 9 -22.37 -3.71 4.11
N VAL A 10 -22.45 -3.57 5.45
CA VAL A 10 -21.34 -3.10 6.29
C VAL A 10 -20.17 -4.07 6.26
N HIS A 11 -20.43 -5.38 6.30
CA HIS A 11 -19.37 -6.38 6.18
C HIS A 11 -18.64 -6.28 4.84
N ARG A 12 -19.37 -6.19 3.74
CA ARG A 12 -18.77 -6.04 2.40
C ARG A 12 -17.95 -4.77 2.25
N LEU A 13 -18.39 -3.66 2.86
CA LEU A 13 -17.63 -2.42 2.87
C LEU A 13 -16.28 -2.61 3.59
N ARG A 14 -16.29 -3.23 4.77
CA ARG A 14 -15.06 -3.49 5.54
C ARG A 14 -14.10 -4.42 4.79
N ASP A 15 -14.61 -5.44 4.14
CA ASP A 15 -13.79 -6.34 3.32
C ASP A 15 -13.14 -5.58 2.16
N ALA A 16 -13.87 -4.68 1.51
CA ALA A 16 -13.35 -3.85 0.44
C ALA A 16 -12.31 -2.83 0.93
N GLU A 17 -12.53 -2.22 2.09
CA GLU A 17 -11.56 -1.32 2.74
C GLU A 17 -10.27 -2.07 3.07
N ALA A 18 -10.37 -3.26 3.67
CA ALA A 18 -9.21 -4.10 3.98
C ALA A 18 -8.43 -4.52 2.71
N ALA A 19 -9.14 -4.85 1.63
CA ALA A 19 -8.51 -5.19 0.35
C ALA A 19 -7.81 -3.97 -0.29
N ALA A 20 -8.40 -2.77 -0.16
CA ALA A 20 -7.79 -1.54 -0.65
C ALA A 20 -6.52 -1.18 0.14
N ASP A 21 -6.55 -1.34 1.46
CA ASP A 21 -5.38 -1.13 2.32
C ASP A 21 -4.26 -2.14 2.01
N ALA A 22 -4.60 -3.42 1.80
CA ALA A 22 -3.64 -4.43 1.38
C ALA A 22 -2.99 -4.09 0.02
N GLY A 23 -3.80 -3.71 -0.97
CA GLY A 23 -3.29 -3.30 -2.28
C GLY A 23 -2.38 -2.06 -2.21
N ARG A 24 -2.66 -1.12 -1.29
CA ARG A 24 -1.75 0.01 -1.05
C ARG A 24 -0.42 -0.45 -0.45
N ALA A 25 -0.46 -1.35 0.54
CA ALA A 25 0.75 -1.89 1.15
C ALA A 25 1.64 -2.63 0.14
N ASP A 26 1.04 -3.39 -0.78
CA ASP A 26 1.77 -4.06 -1.86
C ASP A 26 2.48 -3.06 -2.77
N VAL A 27 1.80 -1.97 -3.17
CA VAL A 27 2.41 -0.91 -4.00
C VAL A 27 3.56 -0.21 -3.25
N GLU A 28 3.36 0.11 -1.97
CA GLU A 28 4.39 0.72 -1.13
C GLU A 28 5.64 -0.18 -1.01
N LEU A 29 5.43 -1.49 -0.85
CA LEU A 29 6.52 -2.47 -0.78
C LEU A 29 7.30 -2.55 -2.09
N GLU A 30 6.62 -2.70 -3.23
CA GLU A 30 7.26 -2.75 -4.55
C GLU A 30 7.99 -1.43 -4.88
N ALA A 31 7.43 -0.29 -4.49
CA ALA A 31 8.09 1.00 -4.63
C ALA A 31 9.41 1.06 -3.84
N VAL A 32 9.42 0.58 -2.60
CA VAL A 32 10.64 0.49 -1.79
C VAL A 32 11.67 -0.44 -2.44
N LEU A 33 11.25 -1.62 -2.90
CA LEU A 33 12.14 -2.57 -3.56
C LEU A 33 12.76 -1.98 -4.83
N ALA A 34 11.97 -1.25 -5.64
CA ALA A 34 12.46 -0.57 -6.83
C ALA A 34 13.51 0.50 -6.50
N VAL A 35 13.27 1.35 -5.49
CA VAL A 35 14.24 2.35 -5.03
C VAL A 35 15.54 1.69 -4.55
N ARG A 36 15.45 0.60 -3.80
CA ARG A 36 16.62 -0.17 -3.34
C ARG A 36 17.40 -0.83 -4.48
N ALA A 37 16.69 -1.21 -5.55
CA ALA A 37 17.31 -1.68 -6.79
C ALA A 37 17.95 -0.55 -7.62
N GLY A 38 17.85 0.71 -7.16
CA GLY A 38 18.47 1.87 -7.81
C GLY A 38 17.57 2.58 -8.83
N ALA A 39 16.26 2.33 -8.81
CA ALA A 39 15.32 3.07 -9.65
C ALA A 39 15.25 4.56 -9.25
N ASP A 40 14.91 5.40 -10.23
CA ASP A 40 14.73 6.84 -10.01
C ASP A 40 13.55 7.11 -9.07
N ILE A 41 13.80 7.92 -8.04
CA ILE A 41 12.84 8.12 -6.96
C ILE A 41 11.62 8.95 -7.39
N ASP A 42 11.80 9.91 -8.28
CA ASP A 42 10.72 10.77 -8.76
C ASP A 42 9.80 9.97 -9.70
N ALA A 43 10.37 9.09 -10.52
CA ALA A 43 9.60 8.16 -11.35
C ALA A 43 8.79 7.15 -10.51
N VAL A 44 9.44 6.51 -9.51
CA VAL A 44 8.76 5.51 -8.66
C VAL A 44 7.65 6.15 -7.82
N SER A 45 7.93 7.30 -7.20
CA SER A 45 6.94 8.02 -6.38
C SER A 45 5.72 8.46 -7.21
N GLY A 46 5.93 8.92 -8.45
CA GLY A 46 4.86 9.25 -9.38
C GLY A 46 3.97 8.05 -9.74
N LEU A 47 4.56 6.87 -9.92
CA LEU A 47 3.80 5.63 -10.20
C LEU A 47 3.04 5.12 -8.97
N ALA A 48 3.69 5.16 -7.80
CA ALA A 48 3.12 4.68 -6.54
C ALA A 48 2.08 5.64 -5.94
N GLY A 49 1.97 6.87 -6.44
CA GLY A 49 1.02 7.86 -5.93
C GLY A 49 1.37 8.38 -4.53
N ILE A 50 2.63 8.30 -4.14
CA ILE A 50 3.18 8.77 -2.86
C ILE A 50 4.21 9.86 -3.12
N THR A 51 4.50 10.70 -2.13
CA THR A 51 5.54 11.73 -2.32
C THR A 51 6.94 11.09 -2.28
N PRO A 52 7.96 11.68 -2.95
CA PRO A 52 9.33 11.20 -2.82
C PRO A 52 9.82 11.16 -1.37
N HIS A 53 9.39 12.13 -0.55
CA HIS A 53 9.72 12.20 0.87
C HIS A 53 9.14 11.01 1.66
N ASP A 54 7.87 10.68 1.42
CA ASP A 54 7.21 9.56 2.10
C ASP A 54 7.78 8.22 1.65
N LEU A 55 8.14 8.10 0.37
CA LEU A 55 8.85 6.92 -0.16
C LEU A 55 10.22 6.72 0.51
N LEU A 56 11.02 7.77 0.68
CA LEU A 56 12.28 7.70 1.45
C LEU A 56 12.06 7.33 2.92
N ARG A 57 10.95 7.81 3.51
CA ARG A 57 10.60 7.46 4.87
C ARG A 57 10.21 5.98 4.98
N LEU A 58 9.41 5.49 4.04
CA LEU A 58 9.01 4.08 3.96
C LEU A 58 10.25 3.20 3.82
N GLU A 59 11.12 3.49 2.86
CA GLU A 59 12.38 2.78 2.61
C GLU A 59 13.18 2.57 3.91
N LYS A 60 13.31 3.62 4.72
CA LYS A 60 14.00 3.57 6.03
C LYS A 60 13.27 2.78 7.09
N LEU A 61 11.94 2.77 7.09
CA LEU A 61 11.11 2.06 8.08
C LEU A 61 11.02 0.56 7.79
N THR A 62 11.04 0.16 6.52
CA THR A 62 10.86 -1.25 6.12
C THR A 62 12.03 -2.17 6.46
N GLY A 63 13.18 -1.66 6.94
CA GLY A 63 14.32 -2.48 7.36
C GLY A 63 14.83 -3.42 6.25
N ASP A 64 15.63 -4.44 6.58
CA ASP A 64 16.03 -5.43 5.58
C ASP A 64 14.83 -6.30 5.19
N ILE A 65 14.33 -6.11 3.96
CA ILE A 65 13.31 -6.98 3.37
C ILE A 65 14.08 -8.07 2.62
N PRO A 66 13.95 -9.36 3.01
CA PRO A 66 14.59 -10.43 2.26
C PRO A 66 14.06 -10.47 0.82
N PRO A 67 14.92 -10.73 -0.18
CA PRO A 67 14.47 -10.88 -1.54
C PRO A 67 13.51 -12.08 -1.64
N SER A 68 12.38 -11.87 -2.32
CA SER A 68 11.38 -12.88 -2.64
C SER A 68 11.84 -13.87 -3.71
#